data_AF-B7G6W6-F1
#
_entry.id   AF-B7G6W6-F1
#
_cell.length_a   1.000
_cell.length_b   1.000
_cell.length_c   1.000
_cell.angle_alpha   90.00
_cell.angle_beta   90.00
_cell.angle_gamma   90.00
#
_symmetry.space_group_name_H-M   'P 1'
#
loop_
_entity.id
_entity.type
_entity.pdbx_description
1 polymer ?
#
loop_
_entity_poly.entity_id
_entity_poly.type
_entity_poly.pdbx_seq_one_letter_code
_entity_poly.pdbx_strand_id
1 'polypeptide(L)'
;LGASGQQGYFAGDFENEPPLLEELGINVEHILLKTKAVVLPSQRFNKNTALTDPALIVEDADLAGPLALALTLGGEMLLAGKLQFGYIYGFGLFGCMAMTLILNLMSPKAVSFWTVTSILGYALLPVNILALVKIVLVNIIQLNTLARILAVLTILWSTTASTRLLEVGCNMRNQRYLMAYPIALLYSAFVLITIF
;
A
#
# COMPACT_ATOMS: atom_id res chain seq x y z
N LEU A 1 -68.02 -7.99 -0.96
CA LEU A 1 -66.93 -8.57 -0.16
C LEU A 1 -66.26 -9.64 -1.02
N GLY A 2 -65.07 -9.53 -1.58
CA GLY A 2 -63.89 -8.70 -1.28
C GLY A 2 -62.70 -9.62 -1.58
N ALA A 3 -62.31 -9.73 -2.84
CA ALA A 3 -61.18 -10.52 -3.30
C ALA A 3 -59.90 -9.66 -3.22
N SER A 4 -58.94 -10.06 -2.40
CA SER A 4 -57.58 -9.50 -2.34
C SER A 4 -56.68 -10.63 -1.85
N GLY A 5 -55.81 -11.23 -2.66
CA GLY A 5 -54.70 -10.57 -3.35
C GLY A 5 -53.42 -11.06 -2.68
N GLN A 6 -52.94 -12.25 -3.05
CA GLN A 6 -51.62 -12.78 -2.68
C GLN A 6 -50.54 -11.96 -3.41
N GLN A 7 -50.14 -10.83 -2.82
CA GLN A 7 -48.94 -10.10 -3.19
C GLN A 7 -48.37 -9.49 -1.90
N GLY A 8 -47.19 -9.94 -1.47
CA GLY A 8 -46.49 -9.25 -0.37
C GLY A 8 -45.49 -10.05 0.46
N TYR A 9 -45.25 -11.33 0.20
CA TYR A 9 -44.38 -12.14 1.08
C TYR A 9 -42.90 -12.24 0.66
N PHE A 10 -42.44 -11.49 -0.35
CA PHE A 10 -41.05 -11.57 -0.84
C PHE A 10 -40.29 -10.22 -0.84
N ALA A 11 -40.85 -9.16 -0.28
CA ALA A 11 -40.24 -7.82 -0.34
C ALA A 11 -39.80 -7.24 1.01
N GLY A 12 -40.12 -7.89 2.14
CA GLY A 12 -39.92 -7.32 3.48
C GLY A 12 -38.78 -7.90 4.32
N ASP A 13 -38.06 -8.93 3.82
CA ASP A 13 -37.06 -9.66 4.62
C ASP A 13 -35.60 -9.33 4.24
N PHE A 14 -35.39 -8.58 3.16
CA PHE A 14 -34.05 -8.12 2.74
C PHE A 14 -33.66 -6.76 3.33
N GLU A 15 -34.57 -6.05 4.01
CA GLU A 15 -34.31 -4.72 4.57
C GLU A 15 -33.82 -4.75 6.03
N ASN A 16 -33.93 -5.90 6.71
CA ASN A 16 -33.52 -6.07 8.12
C ASN A 16 -32.31 -7.00 8.30
N GLU A 17 -31.75 -7.52 7.22
CA GLU A 17 -30.47 -8.24 7.27
C GLU A 17 -29.32 -7.22 7.21
N PRO A 18 -28.34 -7.28 8.14
CA PRO A 18 -27.13 -6.49 7.99
C PRO A 18 -26.47 -6.86 6.65
N PRO A 19 -25.88 -5.89 5.93
CA PRO A 19 -25.33 -6.13 4.61
C PRO A 19 -24.31 -7.28 4.64
N LEU A 20 -24.31 -8.15 3.63
CA LEU A 20 -23.46 -9.36 3.47
C LEU A 20 -21.94 -9.11 3.58
N LEU A 21 -21.49 -7.87 3.77
CA LEU A 21 -20.11 -7.46 4.06
C LEU A 21 -19.77 -7.55 5.56
N GLU A 22 -20.76 -7.39 6.43
CA GLU A 22 -20.65 -7.55 7.89
C GLU A 22 -20.64 -9.04 8.27
N GLU A 23 -21.42 -9.87 7.56
CA GLU A 23 -21.44 -11.34 7.73
C GLU A 23 -20.19 -12.01 7.13
N LEU A 24 -19.57 -11.42 6.10
CA LEU A 24 -18.35 -11.95 5.47
C LEU A 24 -17.05 -11.36 6.07
N GLY A 25 -17.12 -10.56 7.13
CA GLY A 25 -15.94 -10.03 7.84
C GLY A 25 -15.01 -9.14 7.00
N ILE A 26 -15.43 -8.74 5.80
CA ILE A 26 -14.66 -7.89 4.88
C ILE A 26 -15.14 -6.46 5.03
N ASN A 27 -14.44 -5.76 5.91
CA ASN A 27 -14.71 -4.37 6.20
C ASN A 27 -14.03 -3.50 5.11
N VAL A 28 -14.70 -3.34 3.97
CA VAL A 28 -14.21 -2.58 2.79
C VAL A 28 -13.89 -1.12 3.15
N GLU A 29 -14.63 -0.57 4.11
CA GLU A 29 -14.39 0.75 4.69
C GLU A 29 -13.04 0.81 5.43
N HIS A 30 -12.65 -0.28 6.11
CA HIS A 30 -11.37 -0.43 6.79
C HIS A 30 -10.20 -0.61 5.80
N ILE A 31 -10.41 -1.29 4.67
CA ILE A 31 -9.42 -1.43 3.58
C ILE A 31 -9.20 -0.07 2.90
N LEU A 32 -10.28 0.67 2.61
CA LEU A 32 -10.20 2.00 2.02
C LEU A 32 -9.60 3.03 2.99
N LEU A 33 -9.88 2.95 4.30
CA LEU A 33 -9.27 3.80 5.32
C LEU A 33 -7.78 3.49 5.52
N LYS A 34 -7.34 2.22 5.48
CA LYS A 34 -5.91 1.84 5.49
C LYS A 34 -5.19 2.30 4.21
N THR A 35 -5.82 2.14 3.05
CA THR A 35 -5.33 2.63 1.74
C THR A 35 -5.17 4.15 1.74
N LYS A 36 -6.17 4.88 2.26
CA LYS A 36 -6.18 6.34 2.33
C LYS A 36 -5.21 6.90 3.39
N ALA A 37 -4.98 6.19 4.49
CA ALA A 37 -3.97 6.55 5.49
C ALA A 37 -2.53 6.39 4.98
N VAL A 38 -2.29 5.48 4.03
CA VAL A 38 -0.98 5.29 3.37
C VAL A 38 -0.76 6.33 2.26
N VAL A 39 -1.82 6.77 1.58
CA VAL A 39 -1.75 7.85 0.57
C VAL A 39 -1.50 9.23 1.20
N LEU A 40 -1.95 9.49 2.45
CA LEU A 40 -1.89 10.80 3.10
C LEU A 40 -1.20 10.79 4.48
N PRO A 41 0.16 10.79 4.54
CA PRO A 41 0.93 11.07 5.75
C PRO A 41 0.61 12.41 6.45
N SER A 42 -0.06 13.37 5.79
CA SER A 42 -0.33 14.70 6.35
C SER A 42 -1.61 14.83 7.17
N GLN A 43 -2.49 13.82 7.25
CA GLN A 43 -3.76 13.91 8.00
C GLN A 43 -3.77 13.17 9.35
N ARG A 44 -2.71 12.44 9.71
CA ARG A 44 -2.59 11.74 11.01
C ARG A 44 -2.03 12.60 12.15
N PHE A 45 -2.10 13.93 12.03
CA PHE A 45 -1.76 14.87 13.11
C PHE A 45 -2.98 15.62 13.66
N ASN A 46 -4.20 15.11 13.50
CA ASN A 46 -5.32 15.55 14.33
C ASN A 46 -5.53 14.54 15.48
N LYS A 47 -5.14 14.96 16.69
CA LYS A 47 -5.16 14.18 17.94
C LYS A 47 -6.55 13.76 18.42
N ASN A 48 -7.61 14.04 17.66
CA ASN A 48 -9.00 13.86 18.08
C ASN A 48 -9.71 12.66 17.41
N THR A 49 -9.02 11.85 16.62
CA THR A 49 -9.56 10.58 16.09
C THR A 49 -8.68 9.43 16.56
N ALA A 50 -8.88 9.07 17.82
CA ALA A 50 -8.31 7.92 18.50
C ALA A 50 -8.92 6.60 18.00
N LEU A 51 -8.68 6.23 16.73
CA LEU A 51 -9.18 4.97 16.16
C LEU A 51 -8.24 4.32 15.13
N THR A 52 -6.92 4.26 15.38
CA THR A 52 -6.10 3.17 14.83
C THR A 52 -4.75 3.15 15.50
N ASP A 53 -4.54 2.22 16.43
CA ASP A 53 -3.22 1.95 16.98
C ASP A 53 -2.29 1.46 15.86
N PRO A 54 -1.16 2.13 15.61
CA PRO A 54 -0.18 1.67 14.63
C PRO A 54 0.46 0.32 15.00
N ALA A 55 0.23 -0.19 16.21
CA ALA A 55 0.60 -1.53 16.65
C ALA A 55 -0.31 -2.63 16.08
N LEU A 56 -1.60 -2.37 15.87
CA LEU A 56 -2.57 -3.33 15.30
C LEU A 56 -2.34 -3.59 13.79
N ILE A 57 -1.64 -2.69 13.11
CA ILE A 57 -1.23 -2.86 11.70
C ILE A 57 0.00 -3.78 11.57
N VAL A 58 0.74 -3.97 12.67
CA VAL A 58 1.97 -4.79 12.72
C VAL A 58 1.69 -6.24 13.09
N GLU A 59 0.59 -6.52 13.81
CA GLU A 59 0.17 -7.88 14.18
C GLU A 59 -0.55 -8.63 13.05
N ASP A 60 -1.37 -7.96 12.23
CA ASP A 60 -2.02 -8.57 11.07
C ASP A 60 -1.17 -8.39 9.81
N ALA A 61 -0.14 -9.23 9.65
CA ALA A 61 0.72 -9.24 8.48
C ALA A 61 -0.04 -9.77 7.23
N ASP A 62 -0.82 -8.91 6.59
CA ASP A 62 -1.53 -9.21 5.34
C ASP A 62 -0.55 -9.24 4.16
N LEU A 63 -0.17 -10.42 3.68
CA LEU A 63 0.69 -10.56 2.49
C LEU A 63 -0.06 -10.27 1.17
N ALA A 64 -1.38 -10.45 1.18
CA ALA A 64 -2.23 -10.31 0.00
C ALA A 64 -2.22 -8.89 -0.56
N GLY A 65 -2.24 -7.85 0.28
CA GLY A 65 -2.21 -6.45 -0.14
C GLY A 65 -0.92 -6.04 -0.87
N PRO A 66 0.26 -6.20 -0.25
CA PRO A 66 1.56 -6.02 -0.89
C PRO A 66 1.72 -6.78 -2.20
N LEU A 67 1.27 -8.04 -2.22
CA LEU A 67 1.33 -8.88 -3.42
C LEU A 67 0.43 -8.34 -4.52
N ALA A 68 -0.82 -7.98 -4.19
CA ALA A 68 -1.74 -7.37 -5.14
C ALA A 68 -1.20 -6.05 -5.70
N LEU A 69 -0.62 -5.18 -4.87
CA LEU A 69 0.02 -3.94 -5.33
C LEU A 69 1.19 -4.21 -6.27
N ALA A 70 2.02 -5.21 -5.98
CA ALA A 70 3.11 -5.62 -6.87
C ALA A 70 2.59 -6.19 -8.20
N LEU A 71 1.51 -6.97 -8.17
CA LEU A 71 0.84 -7.48 -9.38
C LEU A 71 0.24 -6.34 -10.21
N THR A 72 -0.42 -5.37 -9.58
CA THR A 72 -0.99 -4.20 -10.23
C THR A 72 0.12 -3.38 -10.91
N LEU A 73 1.24 -3.13 -10.23
CA LEU A 73 2.40 -2.45 -10.83
C LEU A 73 2.99 -3.23 -12.02
N GLY A 74 3.04 -4.57 -11.91
CA GLY A 74 3.44 -5.45 -13.00
C GLY A 74 2.48 -5.39 -14.20
N GLY A 75 1.17 -5.33 -13.94
CA GLY A 75 0.14 -5.18 -14.97
C GLY A 75 0.20 -3.81 -15.66
N GLU A 76 0.46 -2.75 -14.92
CA GLU A 76 0.70 -1.39 -15.45
C GLU A 76 1.92 -1.36 -16.38
N MET A 77 3.02 -2.03 -16.00
CA MET A 77 4.20 -2.17 -16.86
C MET A 77 3.91 -2.99 -18.12
N LEU A 78 3.08 -4.04 -18.01
CA LEU A 78 2.64 -4.84 -19.16
C LEU A 78 1.84 -3.99 -20.15
N LEU A 79 0.92 -3.15 -19.67
CA LEU A 79 0.18 -2.18 -20.48
C LEU A 79 1.09 -1.14 -21.14
N ALA A 80 2.19 -0.77 -20.47
CA ALA A 80 3.24 0.08 -21.05
C ALA A 80 4.14 -0.66 -22.06
N GLY A 81 3.87 -1.94 -22.36
CA GLY A 81 4.59 -2.75 -23.35
C GLY A 81 5.91 -3.33 -22.86
N LYS A 82 6.20 -3.29 -21.55
CA LYS A 82 7.44 -3.78 -20.94
C LYS A 82 7.19 -4.98 -20.05
N LEU A 83 7.65 -6.16 -20.47
CA LEU A 83 7.55 -7.38 -19.68
C LEU A 83 8.68 -7.48 -18.64
N GLN A 84 8.62 -6.64 -17.60
CA GLN A 84 9.60 -6.60 -16.50
C GLN A 84 9.05 -7.18 -15.18
N PHE A 85 8.02 -8.02 -15.26
CA PHE A 85 7.36 -8.61 -14.09
C PHE A 85 8.35 -9.32 -13.14
N GLY A 86 9.29 -10.09 -13.70
CA GLY A 86 10.31 -10.79 -12.92
C GLY A 86 11.24 -9.85 -12.15
N TYR A 87 11.53 -8.65 -12.67
CA TYR A 87 12.36 -7.67 -11.97
C TYR A 87 11.65 -7.11 -10.75
N ILE A 88 10.35 -6.78 -10.86
CA ILE A 88 9.55 -6.27 -9.74
C ILE A 88 9.50 -7.30 -8.61
N TYR A 89 9.20 -8.56 -8.94
CA TYR A 89 9.09 -9.62 -7.94
C TYR A 89 10.45 -10.02 -7.35
N GLY A 90 11.47 -10.23 -8.19
CA GLY A 90 12.81 -10.64 -7.76
C GLY A 90 13.50 -9.55 -6.94
N PHE A 91 13.49 -8.30 -7.43
CA PHE A 91 14.07 -7.17 -6.71
C PHE A 91 13.26 -6.85 -5.45
N GLY A 92 11.94 -7.00 -5.47
CA GLY A 92 11.09 -6.81 -4.30
C GLY A 92 11.35 -7.80 -3.18
N LEU A 93 11.41 -9.10 -3.49
CA LEU A 93 11.75 -10.12 -2.49
C LEU A 93 13.17 -9.95 -1.96
N PHE A 94 14.15 -9.75 -2.85
CA PHE A 94 15.54 -9.51 -2.46
C PHE A 94 15.67 -8.27 -1.57
N GLY A 95 14.98 -7.19 -1.93
CA GLY A 95 14.92 -5.95 -1.16
C GLY A 95 14.29 -6.13 0.21
N CYS A 96 13.18 -6.87 0.32
CA CYS A 96 12.55 -7.19 1.61
C CYS A 96 13.47 -8.05 2.49
N MET A 97 14.20 -9.02 1.89
CA MET A 97 15.14 -9.87 2.60
C MET A 97 16.33 -9.07 3.12
N ALA A 98 16.92 -8.23 2.28
CA ALA A 98 18.01 -7.33 2.65
C ALA A 98 17.58 -6.35 3.75
N MET A 99 16.39 -5.77 3.64
CA MET A 99 15.85 -4.87 4.67
C MET A 99 15.60 -5.58 5.99
N THR A 100 15.06 -6.80 5.96
CA THR A 100 14.87 -7.61 7.17
C THR A 100 16.22 -7.92 7.83
N LEU A 101 17.26 -8.23 7.05
CA LEU A 101 18.61 -8.45 7.57
C LEU A 101 19.17 -7.18 8.21
N ILE A 102 19.07 -6.03 7.55
CA ILE A 102 19.55 -4.74 8.09
C ILE A 102 18.81 -4.40 9.39
N LEU A 103 17.49 -4.57 9.42
CA LEU A 103 16.68 -4.30 10.62
C LEU A 103 17.03 -5.26 11.77
N ASN A 104 17.26 -6.54 11.49
CA ASN A 104 17.68 -7.50 12.51
C ASN A 104 19.10 -7.26 13.03
N LEU A 105 19.99 -6.67 12.23
CA LEU A 105 21.32 -6.24 12.71
C LEU A 105 21.26 -4.98 13.56
N MET A 106 20.29 -4.11 13.31
CA MET A 106 20.15 -2.82 13.99
C MET A 106 19.32 -2.92 15.27
N SER A 107 18.31 -3.79 15.27
CA SER A 107 17.31 -3.90 16.34
C SER A 107 17.72 -4.92 17.40
N PRO A 108 17.55 -4.61 18.70
CA PRO A 108 17.69 -5.59 19.77
C PRO A 108 16.57 -6.65 19.74
N LYS A 109 15.47 -6.40 19.02
CA LYS A 109 14.34 -7.32 18.85
C LYS A 109 14.28 -7.80 17.39
N ALA A 110 14.18 -9.12 17.21
CA ALA A 110 14.01 -9.70 15.88
C ALA A 110 12.71 -9.19 15.23
N VAL A 111 12.84 -8.65 14.02
CA VAL A 111 11.75 -8.18 13.17
C VAL A 111 11.41 -9.30 12.19
N SER A 112 10.12 -9.61 12.06
CA SER A 112 9.67 -10.65 11.13
C SER A 112 9.78 -10.16 9.68
N PHE A 113 10.18 -11.06 8.77
CA PHE A 113 10.23 -10.78 7.33
C PHE A 113 8.86 -10.35 6.78
N TRP A 114 7.78 -10.93 7.30
CA TRP A 114 6.41 -10.63 6.89
C TRP A 114 5.99 -9.21 7.24
N THR A 115 6.36 -8.73 8.43
CA THR A 115 6.12 -7.34 8.85
C THR A 115 6.84 -6.36 7.93
N VAL A 116 8.11 -6.62 7.59
CA VAL A 116 8.89 -5.76 6.68
C VAL A 116 8.26 -5.75 5.29
N THR A 117 7.91 -6.91 4.77
CA THR A 117 7.28 -7.06 3.43
C THR A 117 5.95 -6.33 3.36
N SER A 118 5.13 -6.42 4.42
CA SER A 118 3.87 -5.71 4.53
C SER A 118 4.07 -4.19 4.48
N ILE A 119 4.91 -3.65 5.37
CA ILE A 119 5.14 -2.20 5.45
C ILE A 119 5.74 -1.64 4.15
N LEU A 120 6.74 -2.31 3.59
CA LEU A 120 7.38 -1.87 2.35
C LEU A 120 6.43 -1.95 1.17
N GLY A 121 5.65 -3.03 1.07
CA GLY A 121 4.72 -3.25 -0.02
C GLY A 121 3.53 -2.31 -0.01
N TYR A 122 2.95 -1.99 1.15
CA TYR A 122 1.89 -1.00 1.23
C TYR A 122 2.36 0.40 0.82
N ALA A 123 3.61 0.75 1.17
CA ALA A 123 4.21 2.01 0.74
C ALA A 123 4.59 2.06 -0.76
N LEU A 124 4.37 0.99 -1.55
CA LEU A 124 4.42 1.04 -3.03
C LEU A 124 3.21 1.72 -3.66
N LEU A 125 2.12 1.92 -2.92
CA LEU A 125 0.90 2.50 -3.47
C LEU A 125 1.11 3.85 -4.21
N PRO A 126 1.88 4.82 -3.67
CA PRO A 126 2.23 6.04 -4.40
C PRO A 126 2.98 5.78 -5.72
N VAL A 127 3.74 4.69 -5.81
CA VAL A 127 4.46 4.26 -7.03
C VAL A 127 3.49 3.73 -8.08
N ASN A 128 2.48 2.94 -7.68
CA ASN A 128 1.43 2.47 -8.60
C ASN A 128 0.62 3.64 -9.17
N ILE A 129 0.24 4.61 -8.32
CA ILE A 129 -0.45 5.82 -8.79
C ILE A 129 0.43 6.57 -9.81
N LEU A 130 1.73 6.71 -9.53
CA LEU A 130 2.66 7.34 -10.46
C LEU A 130 2.74 6.58 -11.79
N ALA A 131 2.76 5.25 -11.76
CA ALA A 131 2.79 4.41 -12.95
C ALA A 131 1.52 4.57 -13.81
N LEU A 132 0.33 4.59 -13.20
CA LEU A 132 -0.92 4.90 -13.89
C LEU A 132 -0.90 6.31 -14.51
N VAL A 133 -0.50 7.30 -13.72
CA VAL A 133 -0.38 8.70 -14.19
C VAL A 133 0.59 8.77 -15.37
N LYS A 134 1.72 8.05 -15.33
CA LYS A 134 2.68 7.98 -16.43
C LYS A 134 2.03 7.43 -17.70
N ILE A 135 1.29 6.31 -17.61
CA ILE A 135 0.62 5.71 -18.77
C ILE A 135 -0.34 6.70 -19.42
N VAL A 136 -1.11 7.45 -18.62
CA VAL A 136 -2.05 8.47 -19.11
C VAL A 136 -1.34 9.70 -19.67
N LEU A 137 -0.37 10.28 -18.94
CA LEU A 137 0.34 11.51 -19.35
C LEU A 137 1.19 11.32 -20.60
N VAL A 138 1.88 10.18 -20.72
CA VAL A 138 2.77 9.90 -21.86
C VAL A 138 1.95 9.69 -23.12
N ASN A 139 0.81 9.00 -23.05
CA ASN A 139 -0.05 8.77 -24.21
C ASN A 139 -0.81 10.03 -24.66
N ILE A 140 -1.20 10.93 -23.74
CA ILE A 140 -2.08 12.06 -24.09
C ILE A 140 -1.31 13.38 -24.29
N ILE A 141 -0.33 13.71 -23.44
CA ILE A 141 0.21 15.07 -23.33
C ILE A 141 1.74 15.12 -23.56
N GLN A 142 2.43 13.98 -23.70
CA GLN A 142 3.89 13.90 -23.95
C GLN A 142 4.77 14.71 -22.96
N LEU A 143 4.29 14.99 -21.74
CA LEU A 143 5.03 15.73 -20.71
C LEU A 143 6.01 14.85 -19.93
N ASN A 144 7.05 14.36 -20.61
CA ASN A 144 8.08 13.51 -20.00
C ASN A 144 8.85 14.18 -18.85
N THR A 145 8.90 15.51 -18.79
CA THR A 145 9.60 16.23 -17.71
C THR A 145 8.78 16.24 -16.42
N LEU A 146 7.45 16.40 -16.51
CA LEU A 146 6.57 16.42 -15.33
C LEU A 146 6.53 15.06 -14.63
N ALA A 147 6.45 13.97 -15.40
CA ALA A 147 6.49 12.61 -14.86
C ALA A 147 7.79 12.34 -14.07
N ARG A 148 8.93 12.89 -14.52
CA ARG A 148 10.22 12.79 -13.82
C ARG A 148 10.24 13.56 -12.51
N ILE A 149 9.61 14.74 -12.43
CA ILE A 149 9.51 15.51 -11.19
C ILE A 149 8.60 14.79 -10.18
N LEU A 150 7.45 14.32 -10.64
CA LEU A 150 6.51 13.54 -9.83
C LEU A 150 7.18 12.26 -9.30
N ALA A 151 8.06 11.63 -10.08
CA ALA A 151 8.82 10.47 -9.64
C ALA A 151 9.65 10.73 -8.38
N VAL A 152 10.41 11.83 -8.37
CA VAL A 152 11.24 12.20 -7.22
C VAL A 152 10.35 12.47 -5.99
N LEU A 153 9.22 13.16 -6.17
CA LEU A 153 8.27 13.41 -5.09
C LEU A 153 7.67 12.11 -4.54
N THR A 154 7.31 11.17 -5.41
CA THR A 154 6.79 9.86 -5.03
C THR A 154 7.82 9.04 -4.24
N ILE A 155 9.10 9.04 -4.66
CA ILE A 155 10.17 8.36 -3.92
C ILE A 155 10.28 8.93 -2.51
N LEU A 156 10.34 10.26 -2.38
CA LEU A 156 10.43 10.94 -1.08
C LEU A 156 9.21 10.62 -0.20
N TRP A 157 8.01 10.66 -0.77
CA TRP A 157 6.78 10.36 -0.08
C TRP A 157 6.74 8.92 0.43
N SER A 158 6.99 7.96 -0.45
CA SER A 158 7.01 6.53 -0.12
C SER A 158 8.10 6.20 0.91
N THR A 159 9.29 6.77 0.76
CA THR A 159 10.40 6.60 1.71
C THR A 159 10.03 7.14 3.08
N THR A 160 9.50 8.36 3.16
CA THR A 160 9.13 8.96 4.45
C THR A 160 8.00 8.20 5.13
N ALA A 161 7.01 7.72 4.38
CA ALA A 161 5.92 6.88 4.90
C ALA A 161 6.45 5.54 5.44
N SER A 162 7.19 4.77 4.65
CA SER A 162 7.74 3.47 5.05
C SER A 162 8.68 3.57 6.25
N THR A 163 9.57 4.58 6.25
CA THR A 163 10.49 4.84 7.37
C THR A 163 9.75 5.11 8.67
N ARG A 164 8.65 5.88 8.64
CA ARG A 164 7.84 6.17 9.83
C ARG A 164 7.11 4.94 10.35
N LEU A 165 6.57 4.11 9.46
CA LEU A 165 5.88 2.87 9.85
C LEU A 165 6.85 1.86 10.47
N LEU A 166 8.06 1.71 9.91
CA LEU A 166 9.10 0.86 10.49
C LEU A 166 9.64 1.40 11.82
N GLU A 167 9.79 2.72 11.96
CA GLU A 167 10.18 3.36 13.21
C GLU A 167 9.19 3.02 14.34
N VAL A 168 7.89 3.09 14.07
CA VAL A 168 6.84 2.78 15.04
C VAL A 168 6.77 1.27 15.32
N GLY A 169 6.86 0.42 14.29
CA GLY A 169 6.81 -1.03 14.45
C GLY A 169 8.03 -1.62 15.19
N CYS A 170 9.20 -1.01 15.04
CA CYS A 170 10.45 -1.49 15.65
C CYS A 170 10.86 -0.70 16.91
N ASN A 171 10.16 0.39 17.25
CA ASN A 171 10.49 1.33 18.34
C ASN A 171 11.92 1.92 18.24
N MET A 172 12.39 2.22 17.03
CA MET A 172 13.78 2.62 16.74
C MET A 172 13.91 4.11 16.37
N ARG A 173 13.45 5.00 17.26
CA ARG A 173 13.39 6.46 16.99
C ARG A 173 14.76 7.09 16.67
N ASN A 174 15.83 6.69 17.36
CA ASN A 174 17.16 7.28 17.18
C ASN A 174 17.84 6.89 15.85
N GLN A 175 17.53 5.73 15.27
CA GLN A 175 18.22 5.20 14.09
C GLN A 175 17.40 5.36 12.79
N ARG A 176 16.40 6.24 12.81
CA ARG A 176 15.49 6.49 11.69
C ARG A 176 16.22 6.82 10.38
N TYR A 177 17.24 7.67 10.43
CA TYR A 177 18.00 8.08 9.23
C TYR A 177 18.78 6.91 8.61
N LEU A 178 19.25 5.97 9.44
CA LEU A 178 19.98 4.80 8.98
C LEU A 178 19.07 3.82 8.23
N MET A 179 17.80 3.70 8.63
CA MET A 179 16.79 2.93 7.90
C MET A 179 16.30 3.63 6.63
N ALA A 180 16.21 4.96 6.64
CA ALA A 180 15.68 5.72 5.50
C ALA A 180 16.53 5.53 4.23
N TYR A 181 17.85 5.37 4.37
CA TYR A 181 18.76 5.20 3.24
C TYR A 181 18.48 3.95 2.39
N PRO A 182 18.50 2.71 2.94
CA PRO A 182 18.21 1.53 2.16
C PRO A 182 16.75 1.47 1.67
N ILE A 183 15.81 2.08 2.39
CA ILE A 183 14.42 2.23 1.95
C ILE A 183 14.32 3.14 0.71
N ALA A 184 14.99 4.30 0.74
CA ALA A 184 15.04 5.23 -0.39
C ALA A 184 15.64 4.57 -1.62
N LEU A 185 16.72 3.81 -1.42
CA LEU A 185 17.39 3.07 -2.48
C LEU A 185 16.44 2.05 -3.11
N LEU A 186 15.70 1.28 -2.30
CA LEU A 186 14.71 0.32 -2.77
C LEU A 186 13.60 0.98 -3.61
N TYR A 187 12.97 2.06 -3.12
CA TYR A 187 11.92 2.75 -3.89
C TYR A 187 12.45 3.46 -5.13
N SER A 188 13.68 3.99 -5.08
CA SER A 188 14.30 4.60 -6.25
C SER A 188 14.48 3.58 -7.38
N ALA A 189 14.89 2.35 -7.07
CA ALA A 189 15.01 1.27 -8.05
C ALA A 189 13.65 0.88 -8.66
N PHE A 190 12.59 0.73 -7.86
CA PHE A 190 11.23 0.49 -8.38
C PHE A 190 10.79 1.59 -9.33
N VAL A 191 10.96 2.85 -8.95
CA VAL A 191 10.57 3.99 -9.79
C VAL A 191 11.41 4.09 -11.06
N LEU A 192 12.71 3.77 -10.99
CA LEU A 192 13.56 3.69 -12.18
C LEU A 192 13.08 2.61 -13.15
N ILE A 193 12.74 1.42 -12.66
CA ILE A 193 12.14 0.34 -13.47
C ILE A 193 10.81 0.80 -14.08
N THR A 194 9.98 1.51 -13.32
CA THR A 194 8.69 2.01 -13.82
C THR A 194 8.86 3.06 -14.92
N ILE A 195 9.88 3.92 -14.85
CA ILE A 195 10.06 5.05 -15.77
C ILE A 195 10.85 4.64 -17.01
N PHE A 196 12.01 4.00 -16.82
CA PHE A 196 12.96 3.66 -17.88
C PHE A 196 12.69 2.32 -18.53
#